data_AF-A0A7Y9W6A5-F1
#
_entry.id   AF-A0A7Y9W6A5-F1
#
_cell.length_a   1.000
_cell.length_b   1.000
_cell.length_c   1.000
_cell.angle_alpha   90.00
_cell.angle_beta   90.00
_cell.angle_gamma   90.00
#
_symmetry.space_group_name_H-M   'P 1'
#
loop_
_entity.id
_entity.type
_entity.pdbx_description
1 polymer ?
#
loop_
_entity_poly.entity_id
_entity_poly.type
_entity_poly.pdbx_seq_one_letter_code
_entity_poly.pdbx_strand_id
1 'polypeptide(L)'
;MTAAATPLTTPSYDAAADGYNFAYLDEQTKRMLRRALLKAVAVPGYQVPFASREMPLPFGWGTGGIQVTAAIIGRNDTLKVIDQGSDETTNAVNIRRFFARTTGVATTRRTVEATIIQTRHRIPEAPLTDKQILVYQVPMPEPLFRLEPRVAESKKLHALADYGLMSVKLYEDIVHHGNIATTYDYPVIVNHRYLASPSPIPKFDNPKMHMNPALQLFGAGRERRIHAIPPYTPVRSLDFDDHPFEIQKWQHACALCGSTESFLDEMIVDDAGQRLFVCSDSDYCHERRGDAEFDPSSRPTAQGEAA
;
A
#
# COMPACT_ATOMS: atom_id res chain seq x y z
N MET A 1 -11.87 -35.28 -48.53
CA MET A 1 -11.94 -33.87 -48.10
C MET A 1 -11.81 -33.84 -46.59
N THR A 2 -10.59 -33.87 -46.09
CA THR A 2 -10.27 -33.77 -44.66
C THR A 2 -9.95 -32.32 -44.36
N ALA A 3 -10.82 -31.65 -43.61
CA ALA A 3 -10.61 -30.27 -43.17
C ALA A 3 -9.46 -30.25 -42.17
N ALA A 4 -8.37 -29.57 -42.53
CA ALA A 4 -7.27 -29.29 -41.62
C ALA A 4 -7.76 -28.28 -40.56
N ALA A 5 -7.67 -28.67 -39.28
CA ALA A 5 -7.97 -27.78 -38.17
C ALA A 5 -6.88 -26.71 -38.08
N THR A 6 -7.27 -25.44 -38.29
CA THR A 6 -6.42 -24.29 -38.06
C THR A 6 -6.08 -24.21 -36.57
N PRO A 7 -4.80 -24.14 -36.18
CA PRO A 7 -4.44 -23.97 -34.77
C PRO A 7 -4.95 -22.61 -34.28
N LEU A 8 -5.74 -22.64 -33.21
CA LEU A 8 -6.16 -21.45 -32.47
C LEU A 8 -4.91 -20.84 -31.82
N THR A 9 -4.30 -19.86 -32.47
CA THR A 9 -3.30 -18.99 -31.85
C THR A 9 -3.92 -18.31 -30.64
N THR A 10 -3.46 -18.71 -29.45
CA THR A 10 -3.76 -18.01 -28.21
C THR A 10 -3.19 -16.59 -28.33
N PRO A 11 -3.98 -15.52 -28.15
CA PRO A 11 -3.45 -14.17 -28.24
C PRO A 11 -2.39 -13.99 -27.14
N SER A 12 -1.15 -13.73 -27.58
CA SER A 12 -0.07 -13.30 -26.70
C SER A 12 -0.50 -12.00 -26.02
N TYR A 13 -0.66 -12.04 -24.70
CA TYR A 13 -0.98 -10.87 -23.87
C TYR A 13 0.18 -9.88 -23.73
N ASP A 14 1.32 -10.14 -24.39
CA ASP A 14 2.60 -9.43 -24.26
C ASP A 14 2.82 -8.28 -25.25
N ALA A 15 1.82 -7.93 -26.08
CA ALA A 15 1.86 -6.63 -26.73
C ALA A 15 1.71 -5.56 -25.64
N ALA A 16 2.73 -4.68 -25.48
CA ALA A 16 2.55 -3.40 -24.81
C ALA A 16 1.24 -2.79 -25.32
N ALA A 17 0.45 -2.15 -24.45
CA ALA A 17 -0.92 -1.76 -24.74
C ALA A 17 -1.00 -0.76 -25.91
N ASP A 18 -0.93 -1.26 -27.14
CA ASP A 18 -0.92 -0.51 -28.38
C ASP A 18 -2.21 0.31 -28.45
N GLY A 19 -2.05 1.63 -28.47
CA GLY A 19 -3.15 2.60 -28.49
C GLY A 19 -3.44 3.33 -27.18
N TYR A 20 -2.84 2.95 -26.05
CA TYR A 20 -2.95 3.71 -24.79
C TYR A 20 -1.77 4.66 -24.59
N ASN A 21 -2.00 5.77 -23.88
CA ASN A 21 -0.90 6.63 -23.45
C ASN A 21 0.01 5.89 -22.45
N PHE A 22 1.27 6.31 -22.32
CA PHE A 22 2.19 5.78 -21.32
C PHE A 22 1.55 5.82 -19.93
N ALA A 23 1.57 4.70 -19.20
CA ALA A 23 0.90 4.57 -17.90
C ALA A 23 -0.62 4.83 -17.93
N TYR A 24 -1.27 4.55 -19.07
CA TYR A 24 -2.71 4.62 -19.33
C TYR A 24 -3.35 6.02 -19.32
N LEU A 25 -3.08 6.84 -18.30
CA LEU A 25 -3.69 8.15 -18.14
C LEU A 25 -3.25 9.15 -19.22
N ASP A 26 -4.15 10.02 -19.67
CA ASP A 26 -3.82 11.15 -20.52
C ASP A 26 -2.95 12.21 -19.80
N GLU A 27 -2.25 13.04 -20.55
CA GLU A 27 -1.34 14.05 -20.00
C GLU A 27 -2.04 15.17 -19.22
N GLN A 28 -3.31 15.47 -19.51
CA GLN A 28 -4.07 16.47 -18.75
C GLN A 28 -4.37 15.95 -17.33
N THR A 29 -4.79 14.69 -17.23
CA THR A 29 -5.07 13.99 -15.97
C THR A 29 -3.80 13.87 -15.15
N LYS A 30 -2.67 13.45 -15.75
CA LYS A 30 -1.35 13.44 -15.07
C LYS A 30 -0.94 14.83 -14.61
N ARG A 31 -1.08 15.87 -15.45
CA ARG A 31 -0.73 17.25 -15.09
C ARG A 31 -1.55 17.74 -13.90
N MET A 32 -2.83 17.39 -13.81
CA MET A 32 -3.69 17.72 -12.67
C MET A 32 -3.26 16.98 -11.40
N LEU A 33 -3.02 15.66 -11.49
CA LEU A 33 -2.53 14.85 -10.38
C LEU A 33 -1.19 15.37 -9.84
N ARG A 34 -0.24 15.69 -10.71
CA ARG A 34 1.06 16.26 -10.34
C ARG A 34 0.92 17.58 -9.58
N ARG A 35 0.00 18.47 -9.99
CA ARG A 35 -0.28 19.70 -9.23
C ARG A 35 -0.86 19.40 -7.84
N ALA A 36 -1.78 18.46 -7.73
CA ALA A 36 -2.36 18.05 -6.46
C ALA A 36 -1.29 17.44 -5.53
N LEU A 37 -0.42 16.57 -6.07
CA LEU A 37 0.71 15.98 -5.35
C LEU A 37 1.68 17.04 -4.82
N LEU A 38 2.06 18.03 -5.63
CA LEU A 38 2.91 19.13 -5.18
C LEU A 38 2.26 19.92 -4.03
N LYS A 39 0.93 20.13 -4.06
CA LYS A 39 0.20 20.76 -2.94
C LYS A 39 0.18 19.87 -1.71
N ALA A 40 0.01 18.56 -1.87
CA ALA A 40 0.01 17.60 -0.77
C ALA A 40 1.39 17.54 -0.08
N VAL A 41 2.48 17.60 -0.86
CA VAL A 41 3.85 17.66 -0.32
C VAL A 41 4.08 18.97 0.44
N ALA A 42 3.58 20.09 -0.08
CA ALA A 42 3.73 21.40 0.55
C ALA A 42 2.87 21.58 1.83
N VAL A 43 1.83 20.76 2.01
CA VAL A 43 0.95 20.78 3.19
C VAL A 43 0.83 19.35 3.75
N PRO A 44 1.86 18.85 4.46
CA PRO A 44 1.93 17.45 4.88
C PRO A 44 0.71 17.01 5.70
N GLY A 45 0.13 15.87 5.35
CA GLY A 45 -1.07 15.31 6.00
C GLY A 45 -2.41 15.96 5.59
N TYR A 46 -2.41 17.04 4.81
CA TYR A 46 -3.66 17.63 4.31
C TYR A 46 -4.23 16.85 3.13
N GLN A 47 -5.54 16.58 3.19
CA GLN A 47 -6.29 15.88 2.15
C GLN A 47 -6.62 16.82 0.97
N VAL A 48 -5.76 16.87 -0.04
CA VAL A 48 -5.95 17.66 -1.27
C VAL A 48 -7.01 17.00 -2.16
N PRO A 49 -8.08 17.71 -2.55
CA PRO A 49 -9.05 17.20 -3.51
C PRO A 49 -8.45 17.12 -4.92
N PHE A 50 -8.77 16.05 -5.66
CA PHE A 50 -8.38 15.91 -7.05
C PHE A 50 -9.52 15.34 -7.90
N ALA A 51 -9.50 15.57 -9.20
CA ALA A 51 -10.51 15.05 -10.12
C ALA A 51 -10.17 13.60 -10.53
N SER A 52 -10.49 12.63 -9.66
CA SER A 52 -10.29 11.20 -9.97
C SER A 52 -11.01 10.80 -11.25
N ARG A 53 -10.37 9.94 -12.03
CA ARG A 53 -10.95 9.26 -13.18
C ARG A 53 -11.35 7.83 -12.83
N GLU A 54 -12.25 7.28 -13.63
CA GLU A 54 -12.51 5.85 -13.63
C GLU A 54 -11.29 5.13 -14.20
N MET A 55 -10.98 3.97 -13.62
CA MET A 55 -9.82 3.15 -13.98
C MET A 55 -10.35 1.78 -14.43
N PRO A 56 -9.57 0.97 -15.17
CA PRO A 56 -9.96 -0.37 -15.61
C PRO A 56 -9.95 -1.40 -14.45
N LEU A 57 -10.25 -0.95 -13.24
CA LEU A 57 -10.36 -1.69 -11.99
C LEU A 57 -11.51 -1.06 -11.17
N PRO A 58 -12.36 -1.84 -10.51
CA PRO A 58 -13.48 -1.30 -9.74
C PRO A 58 -13.00 -0.36 -8.62
N PHE A 59 -13.83 0.62 -8.25
CA PHE A 59 -13.57 1.42 -7.06
C PHE A 59 -13.39 0.52 -5.82
N GLY A 60 -12.45 0.88 -4.95
CA GLY A 60 -12.07 0.08 -3.79
C GLY A 60 -10.87 -0.85 -4.03
N TRP A 61 -10.50 -1.11 -5.29
CA TRP A 61 -9.34 -1.93 -5.66
C TRP A 61 -8.08 -1.09 -5.92
N GLY A 62 -7.86 -0.06 -5.11
CA GLY A 62 -6.61 0.72 -5.17
C GLY A 62 -6.53 1.79 -6.26
N THR A 63 -7.65 2.17 -6.91
CA THR A 63 -7.65 3.11 -8.06
C THR A 63 -6.98 4.46 -7.79
N GLY A 64 -6.96 4.94 -6.55
CA GLY A 64 -6.23 6.14 -6.16
C GLY A 64 -4.71 5.97 -6.23
N GLY A 65 -4.19 4.88 -5.66
CA GLY A 65 -2.76 4.54 -5.74
C GLY A 65 -2.31 4.34 -7.18
N ILE A 66 -3.12 3.67 -8.02
CA ILE A 66 -2.81 3.47 -9.44
C ILE A 66 -2.73 4.81 -10.18
N GLN A 67 -3.66 5.74 -9.94
CA GLN A 67 -3.59 7.06 -10.57
C GLN A 67 -2.36 7.85 -10.13
N VAL A 68 -1.99 7.79 -8.85
CA VAL A 68 -0.78 8.42 -8.33
C VAL A 68 0.46 7.83 -9.00
N THR A 69 0.61 6.50 -8.99
CA THR A 69 1.73 5.80 -9.64
C THR A 69 1.81 6.15 -11.12
N ALA A 70 0.70 6.12 -11.86
CA ALA A 70 0.64 6.48 -13.28
C ALA A 70 1.05 7.94 -13.56
N ALA A 71 0.88 8.84 -12.59
CA ALA A 71 1.27 10.24 -12.74
C ALA A 71 2.77 10.47 -12.47
N ILE A 72 3.41 9.65 -11.63
CA ILE A 72 4.80 9.85 -11.22
C ILE A 72 5.81 8.92 -11.92
N ILE A 73 5.36 7.74 -12.36
CA ILE A 73 6.26 6.73 -12.95
C ILE A 73 6.88 7.24 -14.25
N GLY A 74 8.17 7.01 -14.40
CA GLY A 74 8.99 7.26 -15.57
C GLY A 74 9.52 5.96 -16.19
N ARG A 75 10.12 6.07 -17.38
CA ARG A 75 10.58 4.90 -18.16
C ARG A 75 11.74 4.13 -17.52
N ASN A 76 12.49 4.78 -16.63
CA ASN A 76 13.67 4.22 -15.97
C ASN A 76 13.37 3.77 -14.53
N ASP A 77 12.11 3.86 -14.10
CA ASP A 77 11.72 3.38 -12.78
C ASP A 77 11.68 1.86 -12.72
N THR A 78 11.91 1.35 -11.52
CA THR A 78 11.68 -0.06 -11.16
C THR A 78 10.53 -0.13 -10.17
N LEU A 79 9.42 -0.74 -10.59
CA LEU A 79 8.18 -0.79 -9.82
C LEU A 79 8.07 -2.07 -8.99
N LYS A 80 7.87 -1.93 -7.68
CA LYS A 80 7.39 -3.00 -6.78
C LYS A 80 5.92 -2.74 -6.43
N VAL A 81 5.12 -3.79 -6.39
CA VAL A 81 3.71 -3.70 -6.00
C VAL A 81 3.40 -4.79 -5.00
N ILE A 82 2.88 -4.42 -3.83
CA ILE A 82 2.51 -5.32 -2.74
C ILE A 82 1.07 -5.06 -2.28
N ASP A 83 0.39 -6.13 -1.85
CA ASP A 83 -0.88 -6.08 -1.12
C ASP A 83 -0.78 -7.10 0.03
N GLN A 84 -1.17 -6.71 1.24
CA GLN A 84 -0.90 -7.47 2.47
C GLN A 84 0.58 -7.85 2.65
N GLY A 85 1.51 -7.03 2.17
CA GLY A 85 2.95 -7.29 2.27
C GLY A 85 3.51 -8.26 1.23
N SER A 86 2.66 -8.89 0.41
CA SER A 86 3.09 -9.85 -0.60
C SER A 86 2.92 -9.33 -2.04
N ASP A 87 3.92 -9.61 -2.87
CA ASP A 87 3.94 -9.33 -4.31
C ASP A 87 3.11 -10.33 -5.14
N GLU A 88 2.64 -11.41 -4.53
CA GLU A 88 1.97 -12.54 -5.21
C GLU A 88 0.46 -12.56 -5.03
N THR A 89 -0.08 -11.67 -4.20
CA THR A 89 -1.52 -11.48 -4.08
C THR A 89 -2.14 -11.09 -5.42
N THR A 90 -3.38 -11.52 -5.65
CA THR A 90 -4.10 -11.30 -6.92
C THR A 90 -4.13 -9.84 -7.33
N ASN A 91 -4.37 -8.93 -6.38
CA ASN A 91 -4.42 -7.50 -6.64
C ASN A 91 -3.04 -6.93 -6.99
N ALA A 92 -1.98 -7.30 -6.25
CA ALA A 92 -0.62 -6.85 -6.54
C ALA A 92 -0.14 -7.32 -7.92
N VAL A 93 -0.38 -8.59 -8.26
CA VAL A 93 -0.07 -9.16 -9.57
C VAL A 93 -0.79 -8.41 -10.69
N ASN A 94 -2.09 -8.13 -10.52
CA ASN A 94 -2.88 -7.44 -11.53
C ASN A 94 -2.41 -5.99 -11.75
N ILE A 95 -2.13 -5.24 -10.68
CA ILE A 95 -1.63 -3.87 -10.77
C ILE A 95 -0.23 -3.84 -11.38
N ARG A 96 0.67 -4.75 -10.98
CA ARG A 96 2.02 -4.85 -11.56
C ARG A 96 1.96 -5.19 -13.04
N ARG A 97 1.14 -6.16 -13.45
CA ARG A 97 0.92 -6.50 -14.87
C ARG A 97 0.32 -5.35 -15.65
N PHE A 98 -0.62 -4.60 -15.06
CA PHE A 98 -1.19 -3.42 -15.68
C PHE A 98 -0.12 -2.37 -16.00
N PHE A 99 0.78 -2.06 -15.05
CA PHE A 99 1.88 -1.13 -15.31
C PHE A 99 2.92 -1.69 -16.28
N ALA A 100 3.32 -2.95 -16.14
CA ALA A 100 4.24 -3.59 -17.08
C ALA A 100 3.72 -3.48 -18.53
N ARG A 101 2.42 -3.75 -18.76
CA ARG A 101 1.78 -3.65 -20.08
C ARG A 101 1.63 -2.22 -20.60
N THR A 102 1.38 -1.24 -19.73
CA THR A 102 1.10 0.16 -20.13
C THR A 102 2.33 1.07 -20.11
N THR A 103 3.45 0.61 -19.57
CA THR A 103 4.68 1.41 -19.43
C THR A 103 5.93 0.70 -19.94
N GLY A 104 5.99 -0.63 -19.89
CA GLY A 104 7.19 -1.41 -20.18
C GLY A 104 8.32 -1.24 -19.15
N VAL A 105 8.05 -0.66 -17.98
CA VAL A 105 9.04 -0.46 -16.92
C VAL A 105 9.49 -1.77 -16.29
N ALA A 106 10.71 -1.78 -15.76
CA ALA A 106 11.19 -2.88 -14.95
C ALA A 106 10.31 -3.06 -13.71
N THR A 107 10.10 -4.31 -13.30
CA THR A 107 9.41 -4.61 -12.05
C THR A 107 10.28 -5.50 -11.19
N THR A 108 10.27 -5.29 -9.89
CA THR A 108 11.02 -6.11 -8.93
C THR A 108 10.12 -6.59 -7.81
N ARG A 109 10.54 -7.67 -7.17
CA ARG A 109 10.00 -8.13 -5.88
C ARG A 109 10.87 -7.66 -4.72
N ARG A 110 12.06 -7.11 -4.99
CA ARG A 110 13.01 -6.68 -3.96
C ARG A 110 12.80 -5.22 -3.59
N THR A 111 12.57 -4.97 -2.32
CA THR A 111 12.32 -3.62 -1.79
C THR A 111 13.49 -2.70 -2.07
N VAL A 112 14.73 -3.18 -1.93
CA VAL A 112 15.95 -2.40 -2.12
C VAL A 112 16.23 -1.99 -3.57
N GLU A 113 15.61 -2.65 -4.55
CA GLU A 113 15.78 -2.38 -5.99
C GLU A 113 14.68 -1.45 -6.54
N ALA A 114 13.56 -1.31 -5.83
CA ALA A 114 12.44 -0.53 -6.30
C ALA A 114 12.72 0.98 -6.18
N THR A 115 12.36 1.76 -7.21
CA THR A 115 12.32 3.23 -7.12
C THR A 115 10.92 3.69 -6.71
N ILE A 116 9.88 2.95 -7.09
CA ILE A 116 8.50 3.17 -6.67
C ILE A 116 7.94 1.88 -6.09
N ILE A 117 7.36 1.99 -4.91
CA ILE A 117 6.66 0.89 -4.24
C ILE A 117 5.20 1.28 -4.10
N GLN A 118 4.30 0.60 -4.82
CA GLN A 118 2.87 0.77 -4.60
C GLN A 118 2.37 -0.28 -3.61
N THR A 119 1.84 0.16 -2.48
CA THR A 119 1.45 -0.72 -1.38
C THR A 119 -0.03 -0.62 -1.01
N ARG A 120 -0.56 -1.75 -0.53
CA ARG A 120 -1.81 -1.82 0.20
C ARG A 120 -1.60 -2.55 1.53
N HIS A 121 -1.93 -1.86 2.62
CA HIS A 121 -1.96 -2.35 4.00
C HIS A 121 -0.61 -2.68 4.67
N ARG A 122 0.54 -2.45 4.03
CA ARG A 122 1.85 -2.71 4.66
C ARG A 122 2.90 -1.67 4.30
N ILE A 123 3.84 -1.43 5.21
CA ILE A 123 5.13 -0.82 4.88
C ILE A 123 6.17 -1.96 4.92
N PRO A 124 7.05 -2.09 3.91
CA PRO A 124 8.11 -3.10 3.93
C PRO A 124 8.90 -3.13 5.23
N GLU A 125 9.42 -4.30 5.61
CA GLU A 125 10.31 -4.43 6.76
C GLU A 125 11.68 -3.82 6.48
N ALA A 126 12.15 -3.93 5.23
CA ALA A 126 13.39 -3.32 4.78
C ALA A 126 13.31 -1.78 4.87
N PRO A 127 14.31 -1.10 5.50
CA PRO A 127 14.34 0.35 5.56
C PRO A 127 14.36 0.99 4.17
N LEU A 128 13.55 2.04 3.99
CA LEU A 128 13.47 2.77 2.72
C LEU A 128 14.53 3.87 2.63
N THR A 129 14.85 4.27 1.40
CA THR A 129 15.86 5.30 1.10
C THR A 129 15.26 6.53 0.43
N ASP A 130 16.03 7.61 0.36
CA ASP A 130 15.65 8.89 -0.28
C ASP A 130 15.43 8.82 -1.80
N LYS A 131 15.85 7.71 -2.41
CA LYS A 131 15.62 7.41 -3.83
C LYS A 131 14.26 6.78 -4.11
N GLN A 132 13.49 6.46 -3.07
CA GLN A 132 12.26 5.69 -3.17
C GLN A 132 11.02 6.54 -2.92
N ILE A 133 9.93 6.16 -3.60
CA ILE A 133 8.61 6.72 -3.39
C ILE A 133 7.64 5.59 -3.01
N LEU A 134 6.99 5.71 -1.86
CA LEU A 134 5.99 4.79 -1.39
C LEU A 134 4.58 5.33 -1.68
N VAL A 135 3.78 4.59 -2.44
CA VAL A 135 2.43 4.98 -2.87
C VAL A 135 1.39 4.09 -2.20
N TYR A 136 0.64 4.65 -1.24
CA TYR A 136 -0.39 3.95 -0.48
C TYR A 136 -1.75 3.97 -1.17
N GLN A 137 -2.39 2.81 -1.19
CA GLN A 137 -3.80 2.66 -1.58
C GLN A 137 -4.70 2.96 -0.38
N VAL A 138 -5.51 4.02 -0.49
CA VAL A 138 -6.34 4.50 0.63
C VAL A 138 -7.83 4.34 0.33
N PRO A 139 -8.59 3.53 1.09
CA PRO A 139 -10.02 3.37 0.88
C PRO A 139 -10.84 4.53 1.50
N MET A 140 -10.41 5.03 2.65
CA MET A 140 -11.00 6.14 3.40
C MET A 140 -9.87 7.06 3.89
N PRO A 141 -9.71 8.28 3.37
CA PRO A 141 -8.61 9.19 3.72
C PRO A 141 -8.89 10.07 4.95
N GLU A 142 -10.15 10.12 5.39
CA GLU A 142 -10.62 10.99 6.46
C GLU A 142 -10.55 10.27 7.81
N PRO A 143 -9.56 10.58 8.68
CA PRO A 143 -9.40 9.90 9.96
C PRO A 143 -10.60 10.10 10.90
N LEU A 144 -11.38 11.17 10.72
CA LEU A 144 -12.55 11.46 11.56
C LEU A 144 -13.85 10.83 11.02
N PHE A 145 -13.83 10.12 9.88
CA PHE A 145 -15.04 9.71 9.17
C PHE A 145 -16.04 8.91 10.01
N ARG A 146 -15.55 8.08 10.95
CA ARG A 146 -16.42 7.28 11.84
C ARG A 146 -17.06 8.12 12.96
N LEU A 147 -16.47 9.26 13.29
CA LEU A 147 -16.91 10.16 14.36
C LEU A 147 -17.77 11.30 13.80
N GLU A 148 -17.35 11.87 12.67
CA GLU A 148 -18.06 12.90 11.93
C GLU A 148 -18.08 12.53 10.44
N PRO A 149 -19.16 11.90 9.94
CA PRO A 149 -19.24 11.46 8.55
C PRO A 149 -19.47 12.61 7.56
N ARG A 150 -19.84 13.81 8.02
CA ARG A 150 -20.12 14.95 7.16
C ARG A 150 -18.82 15.64 6.77
N VAL A 151 -18.47 15.54 5.48
CA VAL A 151 -17.28 16.18 4.89
C VAL A 151 -17.21 17.70 5.15
N ALA A 152 -18.36 18.38 5.24
CA ALA A 152 -18.39 19.82 5.53
C ALA A 152 -17.89 20.13 6.95
N GLU A 153 -18.23 19.30 7.93
CA GLU A 153 -17.81 19.46 9.32
C GLU A 153 -16.37 18.96 9.53
N SER A 154 -15.99 17.81 8.94
CA SER A 154 -14.61 17.32 9.03
C SER A 154 -13.61 18.34 8.46
N LYS A 155 -13.96 19.05 7.37
CA LYS A 155 -13.16 20.15 6.84
C LYS A 155 -12.97 21.30 7.83
N LYS A 156 -13.99 21.66 8.62
CA LYS A 156 -13.88 22.71 9.64
C LYS A 156 -12.96 22.26 10.77
N LEU A 157 -13.10 21.02 11.24
CA LEU A 157 -12.23 20.43 12.25
C LEU A 157 -10.76 20.44 11.78
N HIS A 158 -10.52 19.99 10.54
CA HIS A 158 -9.19 20.07 9.95
C HIS A 158 -8.67 21.51 9.78
N ALA A 159 -9.53 22.49 9.45
CA ALA A 159 -9.11 23.89 9.32
C ALA A 159 -8.73 24.51 10.67
N LEU A 160 -9.51 24.22 11.72
CA LEU A 160 -9.33 24.76 13.07
C LEU A 160 -8.35 23.99 13.94
N ALA A 161 -7.84 22.85 13.46
CA ALA A 161 -7.02 21.91 14.24
C ALA A 161 -7.77 21.30 15.45
N ASP A 162 -9.09 21.19 15.35
CA ASP A 162 -9.93 20.66 16.42
C ASP A 162 -10.02 19.13 16.30
N TYR A 163 -9.10 18.43 16.97
CA TYR A 163 -8.99 16.97 16.96
C TYR A 163 -9.40 16.32 18.28
N GLY A 164 -10.04 17.07 19.18
CA GLY A 164 -10.46 16.56 20.50
C GLY A 164 -11.36 15.33 20.40
N LEU A 165 -12.21 15.27 19.37
CA LEU A 165 -13.06 14.10 19.06
C LEU A 165 -12.26 12.79 18.96
N MET A 166 -11.08 12.84 18.34
CA MET A 166 -10.23 11.64 18.19
C MET A 166 -9.64 11.23 19.53
N SER A 167 -9.19 12.19 20.34
CA SER A 167 -8.71 11.91 21.70
C SER A 167 -9.80 11.30 22.57
N VAL A 168 -11.04 11.82 22.52
CA VAL A 168 -12.17 11.23 23.25
C VAL A 168 -12.39 9.79 22.84
N LYS A 169 -12.44 9.50 21.53
CA LYS A 169 -12.60 8.14 21.00
C LYS A 169 -11.54 7.19 21.54
N LEU A 170 -10.26 7.59 21.49
CA LEU A 170 -9.16 6.73 21.95
C LEU A 170 -9.23 6.48 23.46
N TYR A 171 -9.67 7.46 24.23
CA TYR A 171 -9.85 7.31 25.69
C TYR A 171 -11.07 6.43 26.04
N GLU A 172 -12.15 6.50 25.26
CA GLU A 172 -13.29 5.58 25.38
C GLU A 172 -12.86 4.12 25.20
N ASP A 173 -12.01 3.82 24.20
CA ASP A 173 -11.45 2.48 24.02
C ASP A 173 -10.72 2.01 25.30
N ILE A 174 -9.88 2.87 25.88
CA ILE A 174 -9.12 2.57 27.10
C ILE A 174 -10.05 2.27 28.26
N VAL A 175 -11.09 3.08 28.47
CA VAL A 175 -12.05 2.88 29.57
C VAL A 175 -12.83 1.57 29.40
N HIS A 176 -13.20 1.20 28.17
CA HIS A 176 -14.00 0.00 27.91
C HIS A 176 -13.18 -1.30 27.85
N HIS A 177 -11.94 -1.24 27.37
CA HIS A 177 -11.15 -2.42 27.02
C HIS A 177 -9.80 -2.50 27.73
N GLY A 178 -9.43 -1.48 28.50
CA GLY A 178 -8.11 -1.35 29.15
C GLY A 178 -6.98 -1.07 28.16
N ASN A 179 -7.27 -0.95 26.87
CA ASN A 179 -6.32 -0.62 25.82
C ASN A 179 -7.04 0.05 24.63
N ILE A 180 -6.27 0.67 23.75
CA ILE A 180 -6.80 1.24 22.52
C ILE A 180 -7.12 0.11 21.53
N ALA A 181 -8.40 -0.05 21.19
CA ALA A 181 -8.91 -1.13 20.33
C ALA A 181 -8.52 -0.98 18.84
N THR A 182 -8.03 0.20 18.45
CA THR A 182 -7.63 0.49 17.06
C THR A 182 -6.35 -0.27 16.69
N THR A 183 -6.44 -1.25 15.80
CA THR A 183 -5.31 -2.14 15.44
C THR A 183 -4.65 -1.82 14.09
N TYR A 184 -5.36 -1.14 13.20
CA TYR A 184 -4.91 -0.69 11.88
C TYR A 184 -5.51 0.69 11.57
N ASP A 185 -4.99 1.37 10.54
CA ASP A 185 -5.40 2.75 10.19
C ASP A 185 -5.34 3.70 11.41
N TYR A 186 -4.30 3.51 12.22
CA TYR A 186 -4.19 4.17 13.51
C TYR A 186 -3.81 5.65 13.31
N PRO A 187 -4.59 6.61 13.84
CA PRO A 187 -4.43 8.02 13.52
C PRO A 187 -3.06 8.57 13.92
N VAL A 188 -2.47 9.37 13.02
CA VAL A 188 -1.18 10.03 13.23
C VAL A 188 -1.30 11.55 13.11
N ILE A 189 -0.48 12.27 13.87
CA ILE A 189 -0.21 13.69 13.67
C ILE A 189 1.03 13.82 12.77
N VAL A 190 0.82 14.42 11.61
CA VAL A 190 1.87 14.71 10.61
C VAL A 190 2.35 16.13 10.78
N ASN A 191 3.67 16.31 10.85
CA ASN A 191 4.34 17.59 10.94
C ASN A 191 3.76 18.50 12.03
N HIS A 192 3.47 17.91 13.20
CA HIS A 192 2.90 18.60 14.36
C HIS A 192 1.56 19.30 14.13
N ARG A 193 0.87 19.03 13.01
CA ARG A 193 -0.35 19.77 12.66
C ARG A 193 -1.50 18.93 12.16
N TYR A 194 -1.35 18.17 11.08
CA TYR A 194 -2.50 17.52 10.47
C TYR A 194 -2.71 16.14 11.09
N LEU A 195 -3.90 15.90 11.63
CA LEU A 195 -4.39 14.55 11.85
C LEU A 195 -4.55 13.88 10.48
N ALA A 196 -3.99 12.69 10.30
CA ALA A 196 -4.06 11.94 9.06
C ALA A 196 -4.33 10.45 9.31
N SER A 197 -5.03 9.83 8.36
CA SER A 197 -5.13 8.37 8.25
C SER A 197 -3.89 7.87 7.51
N PRO A 198 -3.07 6.97 8.10
CA PRO A 198 -1.89 6.41 7.46
C PRO A 198 -2.23 5.31 6.44
N SER A 199 -3.48 5.25 5.95
CA SER A 199 -4.08 4.11 5.27
C SER A 199 -4.25 2.88 6.20
N PRO A 200 -4.93 1.79 5.75
CA PRO A 200 -5.14 0.58 6.55
C PRO A 200 -3.87 -0.27 6.77
N ILE A 201 -2.72 0.36 7.04
CA ILE A 201 -1.56 -0.32 7.59
C ILE A 201 -1.82 -0.70 9.04
N PRO A 202 -1.26 -1.83 9.54
CA PRO A 202 -1.31 -2.14 10.95
C PRO A 202 -0.59 -1.04 11.75
N LYS A 203 -1.02 -0.78 12.99
CA LYS A 203 -0.32 0.18 13.86
C LYS A 203 1.16 -0.18 14.06
N PHE A 204 1.51 -1.47 13.93
CA PHE A 204 2.88 -1.96 13.84
C PHE A 204 3.76 -1.18 12.84
N ASP A 205 3.20 -0.77 11.70
CA ASP A 205 3.94 -0.07 10.65
C ASP A 205 4.03 1.46 10.89
N ASN A 206 3.20 2.05 11.76
CA ASN A 206 3.20 3.51 12.01
C ASN A 206 4.60 4.08 12.36
N PRO A 207 5.41 3.45 13.23
CA PRO A 207 6.75 3.96 13.55
C PRO A 207 7.66 4.11 12.34
N LYS A 208 7.48 3.28 11.29
CA LYS A 208 8.27 3.34 10.05
C LYS A 208 7.99 4.60 9.23
N MET A 209 6.90 5.32 9.51
CA MET A 209 6.57 6.58 8.82
C MET A 209 7.34 7.77 9.40
N HIS A 210 7.76 7.67 10.66
CA HIS A 210 8.46 8.74 11.36
C HIS A 210 9.85 8.97 10.78
N MET A 211 10.13 10.19 10.33
CA MET A 211 11.44 10.56 9.76
C MET A 211 11.91 9.64 8.61
N ASN A 212 10.97 9.02 7.91
CA ASN A 212 11.27 8.11 6.81
C ASN A 212 11.99 8.87 5.67
N PRO A 213 13.10 8.35 5.11
CA PRO A 213 13.80 8.97 3.97
C PRO A 213 12.98 9.01 2.68
N ALA A 214 12.07 8.06 2.47
CA ALA A 214 11.27 7.97 1.25
C ALA A 214 10.09 8.95 1.25
N LEU A 215 9.73 9.43 0.06
CA LEU A 215 8.51 10.21 -0.12
C LEU A 215 7.28 9.29 -0.02
N GLN A 216 6.32 9.64 0.83
CA GLN A 216 5.11 8.87 1.04
C GLN A 216 3.90 9.58 0.43
N LEU A 217 3.20 8.93 -0.50
CA LEU A 217 2.06 9.47 -1.24
C LEU A 217 0.82 8.60 -1.03
N PHE A 218 -0.31 9.21 -0.72
CA PHE A 218 -1.53 8.50 -0.35
C PHE A 218 -2.64 8.80 -1.34
N GLY A 219 -3.16 7.78 -2.02
CA GLY A 219 -4.17 7.95 -3.07
C GLY A 219 -5.52 7.32 -2.72
N ALA A 220 -6.54 8.15 -2.51
CA ALA A 220 -7.94 7.73 -2.33
C ALA A 220 -8.80 8.08 -3.55
N GLY A 221 -8.93 7.14 -4.48
CA GLY A 221 -9.62 7.36 -5.76
C GLY A 221 -11.12 7.61 -5.61
N ARG A 222 -11.81 6.74 -4.86
CA ARG A 222 -13.27 6.84 -4.62
C ARG A 222 -13.64 8.13 -3.90
N GLU A 223 -12.87 8.50 -2.87
CA GLU A 223 -13.09 9.71 -2.06
C GLU A 223 -12.48 10.99 -2.69
N ARG A 224 -11.76 10.83 -3.80
CA ARG A 224 -11.15 11.93 -4.56
C ARG A 224 -10.21 12.78 -3.71
N ARG A 225 -9.35 12.14 -2.92
CA ARG A 225 -8.32 12.80 -2.10
C ARG A 225 -6.94 12.21 -2.33
N ILE A 226 -5.94 13.09 -2.25
CA ILE A 226 -4.53 12.72 -2.16
C ILE A 226 -3.93 13.48 -0.97
N HIS A 227 -3.07 12.84 -0.22
CA HIS A 227 -2.19 13.53 0.73
C HIS A 227 -0.77 12.97 0.62
N ALA A 228 0.18 13.62 1.29
CA ALA A 228 1.57 13.21 1.27
C ALA A 228 2.23 13.45 2.63
N ILE A 229 3.31 12.72 2.86
CA ILE A 229 4.27 12.94 3.94
C ILE A 229 5.64 13.04 3.27
N PRO A 230 6.26 14.23 3.24
CA PRO A 230 7.60 14.40 2.68
C PRO A 230 8.65 13.58 3.44
N PRO A 231 9.81 13.30 2.81
CA PRO A 231 10.97 12.74 3.50
C PRO A 231 11.29 13.48 4.79
N TYR A 232 11.77 12.75 5.80
CA TYR A 232 12.24 13.29 7.08
C TYR A 232 11.20 14.18 7.79
N THR A 233 9.91 13.85 7.65
CA THR A 233 8.83 14.55 8.34
C THR A 233 8.50 13.85 9.66
N PRO A 234 8.32 14.59 10.77
CA PRO A 234 7.81 14.03 12.01
C PRO A 234 6.40 13.47 11.83
N VAL A 235 6.23 12.18 12.13
CA VAL A 235 4.93 11.50 12.21
C VAL A 235 4.81 10.88 13.59
N ARG A 236 3.74 11.19 14.32
CA ARG A 236 3.51 10.66 15.67
C ARG A 236 2.14 10.00 15.73
N SER A 237 2.06 8.74 16.14
CA SER A 237 0.79 8.13 16.51
C SER A 237 0.15 8.88 17.68
N LEU A 238 -1.17 9.03 17.68
CA LEU A 238 -1.86 9.57 18.84
C LEU A 238 -1.78 8.62 20.04
N ASP A 239 -1.48 9.15 21.21
CA ASP A 239 -1.39 8.42 22.46
C ASP A 239 -1.63 9.38 23.64
N PHE A 240 -1.55 8.85 24.85
CA PHE A 240 -1.62 9.60 26.10
C PHE A 240 -0.37 9.33 26.93
N ASP A 241 -0.02 10.26 27.82
CA ASP A 241 1.16 10.12 28.68
C ASP A 241 1.07 8.88 29.59
N ASP A 242 -0.14 8.52 30.02
CA ASP A 242 -0.43 7.35 30.84
C ASP A 242 -0.74 6.08 30.03
N HIS A 243 -0.98 6.21 28.72
CA HIS A 243 -1.23 5.11 27.78
C HIS A 243 -0.44 5.34 26.48
N PRO A 244 0.88 5.07 26.50
CA PRO A 244 1.75 5.33 25.36
C PRO A 244 1.41 4.40 24.18
N PHE A 245 1.79 4.82 22.97
CA PHE A 245 1.58 4.02 21.77
C PHE A 245 2.35 2.69 21.82
N GLU A 246 1.65 1.58 21.60
CA GLU A 246 2.23 0.24 21.52
C GLU A 246 1.94 -0.46 20.19
N ILE A 247 2.96 -1.09 19.61
CA ILE A 247 2.84 -1.96 18.43
C ILE A 247 2.40 -3.38 18.80
N GLN A 248 1.89 -4.12 17.82
CA GLN A 248 1.62 -5.55 17.97
C GLN A 248 2.91 -6.33 18.29
N LYS A 249 2.78 -7.35 19.14
CA LYS A 249 3.83 -8.31 19.47
C LYS A 249 3.26 -9.72 19.34
N TRP A 250 4.08 -10.64 18.84
CA TRP A 250 3.75 -12.06 18.76
C TRP A 250 4.67 -12.84 19.71
N GLN A 251 4.16 -13.94 20.26
CA GLN A 251 4.98 -14.92 20.98
C GLN A 251 5.70 -15.88 20.01
N HIS A 252 5.27 -15.90 18.75
CA HIS A 252 5.79 -16.78 17.72
C HIS A 252 6.86 -16.06 16.88
N ALA A 253 7.83 -16.83 16.39
CA ALA A 253 8.67 -16.43 15.28
C ALA A 253 8.02 -16.88 13.96
N CYS A 254 8.41 -16.25 12.85
CA CYS A 254 8.05 -16.73 11.52
C CYS A 254 8.51 -18.19 11.36
N ALA A 255 7.57 -19.08 11.01
CA ALA A 255 7.84 -20.50 10.84
C ALA A 255 8.73 -20.82 9.62
N LEU A 256 8.95 -19.86 8.71
CA LEU A 256 9.76 -20.03 7.50
C LEU A 256 11.20 -19.50 7.67
N CYS A 257 11.35 -18.28 8.18
CA CYS A 257 12.64 -17.60 8.28
C CYS A 257 13.12 -17.33 9.71
N GLY A 258 12.32 -17.70 10.73
CA GLY A 258 12.65 -17.51 12.14
C GLY A 258 12.62 -16.06 12.64
N SER A 259 12.14 -15.10 11.85
CA SER A 259 12.04 -13.69 12.26
C SER A 259 11.08 -13.50 13.44
N THR A 260 11.52 -12.79 14.48
CA THR A 260 10.71 -12.32 15.62
C THR A 260 10.38 -10.83 15.54
N GLU A 261 10.86 -10.14 14.51
CA GLU A 261 10.78 -8.67 14.39
C GLU A 261 9.78 -8.20 13.33
N SER A 262 9.32 -9.08 12.45
CA SER A 262 8.41 -8.77 11.35
C SER A 262 6.94 -8.86 11.75
N PHE A 263 6.07 -8.17 11.03
CA PHE A 263 4.63 -8.42 11.13
C PHE A 263 4.31 -9.84 10.64
N LEU A 264 3.54 -10.60 11.44
CA LEU A 264 3.20 -11.99 11.14
C LEU A 264 1.73 -12.13 10.72
N ASP A 265 1.52 -12.83 9.61
CA ASP A 265 0.23 -13.35 9.19
C ASP A 265 -0.03 -14.70 9.87
N GLU A 266 -1.27 -14.88 10.31
CA GLU A 266 -1.76 -16.12 10.89
C GLU A 266 -2.46 -16.96 9.81
N MET A 267 -1.95 -18.17 9.57
CA MET A 267 -2.50 -19.12 8.61
C MET A 267 -3.05 -20.34 9.34
N ILE A 268 -4.30 -20.72 9.04
CA ILE A 268 -4.87 -21.99 9.49
C ILE A 268 -4.40 -23.07 8.51
N VAL A 269 -3.71 -24.10 9.01
CA VAL A 269 -3.04 -25.11 8.16
C VAL A 269 -3.75 -26.47 8.15
N ASP A 270 -4.72 -26.69 9.03
CA ASP A 270 -5.56 -27.88 9.03
C ASP A 270 -6.98 -27.59 9.55
N ASP A 271 -7.87 -28.57 9.39
CA ASP A 271 -9.25 -28.50 9.90
C ASP A 271 -9.34 -28.69 11.42
N ALA A 272 -8.24 -29.10 12.07
CA ALA A 272 -8.15 -29.24 13.53
C ALA A 272 -7.82 -27.90 14.23
N GLY A 273 -7.54 -26.84 13.47
CA GLY A 273 -7.27 -25.50 13.97
C GLY A 273 -5.80 -25.21 14.26
N GLN A 274 -4.86 -26.03 13.74
CA GLN A 274 -3.43 -25.74 13.78
C GLN A 274 -3.15 -24.43 13.04
N ARG A 275 -2.33 -23.58 13.67
CA ARG A 275 -1.98 -22.24 13.19
C ARG A 275 -0.49 -22.17 12.88
N LEU A 276 -0.16 -21.47 11.81
CA LEU A 276 1.19 -21.15 11.39
C LEU A 276 1.33 -19.63 11.31
N PHE A 277 2.40 -19.09 11.88
CA PHE A 277 2.70 -17.66 11.82
C PHE A 277 3.85 -17.44 10.85
N VAL A 278 3.63 -16.61 9.83
CA VAL A 278 4.61 -16.35 8.77
C VAL A 278 4.78 -14.87 8.53
N CYS A 279 5.95 -14.41 8.05
CA CYS A 279 6.14 -13.01 7.69
C CYS A 279 5.11 -12.59 6.64
N SER A 280 4.43 -11.48 6.91
CA SER A 280 3.53 -10.85 5.95
C SER A 280 4.31 -10.19 4.79
N ASP A 281 5.50 -9.65 5.08
CA ASP A 281 6.42 -9.20 4.02
C ASP A 281 7.15 -10.41 3.42
N SER A 282 6.74 -10.81 2.21
CA SER A 282 7.30 -11.97 1.54
C SER A 282 8.74 -11.75 1.08
N ASP A 283 9.08 -10.54 0.64
CA ASP A 283 10.43 -10.20 0.17
C ASP A 283 11.44 -10.32 1.31
N TYR A 284 11.13 -9.70 2.45
CA TYR A 284 11.92 -9.82 3.68
C TYR A 284 12.08 -11.28 4.12
N CYS A 285 11.02 -12.08 4.02
CA CYS A 285 11.06 -13.51 4.37
C CYS A 285 12.01 -14.30 3.46
N HIS A 286 11.95 -14.07 2.14
CA HIS A 286 12.82 -14.73 1.16
C HIS A 286 14.28 -14.33 1.34
N GLU A 287 14.56 -13.04 1.56
CA GLU A 287 15.92 -12.56 1.80
C GLU A 287 16.54 -13.24 3.03
N ARG A 288 15.79 -13.34 4.13
CA ARG A 288 16.26 -14.01 5.35
C ARG A 288 16.49 -15.51 5.19
N ARG A 289 15.79 -16.16 4.26
CA ARG A 289 15.99 -17.58 3.95
C ARG A 289 17.16 -17.82 2.99
N GLY A 290 17.65 -16.78 2.33
CA GLY A 290 18.62 -16.90 1.23
C GLY A 290 17.98 -17.33 -0.10
N ASP A 291 16.65 -17.26 -0.23
CA ASP A 291 15.89 -17.70 -1.41
C ASP A 291 15.84 -16.64 -2.52
N ALA A 292 16.88 -15.80 -2.65
CA ALA A 292 16.88 -14.62 -3.53
C ALA A 292 16.74 -14.93 -5.04
N GLU A 293 16.76 -16.21 -5.44
CA GLU A 293 16.70 -16.69 -6.84
C GLU A 293 15.39 -17.45 -7.19
N PHE A 294 14.25 -17.13 -6.58
CA PHE A 294 12.99 -17.73 -7.06
C PHE A 294 12.51 -17.06 -8.37
N ASP A 295 12.87 -17.64 -9.51
CA ASP A 295 12.27 -17.35 -10.82
C ASP A 295 11.02 -18.23 -11.03
N PRO A 296 9.79 -17.66 -11.02
CA PRO A 296 8.57 -18.41 -11.27
C PRO A 296 8.43 -18.92 -12.72
N SER A 297 9.35 -18.57 -13.63
CA SER A 297 9.43 -19.15 -14.98
C SER A 297 9.91 -20.61 -14.96
N SER A 298 10.48 -21.09 -13.85
CA SER A 298 11.00 -22.46 -13.71
C SER A 298 9.99 -23.45 -13.13
N ARG A 299 8.72 -23.42 -13.55
CA ARG A 299 7.83 -24.57 -13.25
C ARG A 299 8.33 -25.77 -14.07
N PRO A 300 8.66 -26.92 -13.45
CA PRO A 300 8.82 -28.14 -14.21
C PRO A 300 7.47 -28.42 -14.87
N THR A 301 7.45 -28.51 -16.20
CA THR A 301 6.35 -29.11 -16.93
C THR A 301 6.07 -30.46 -16.30
N ALA A 302 4.91 -30.60 -15.66
CA ALA A 302 4.42 -31.89 -15.21
C ALA A 302 4.40 -32.81 -16.44
N GLN A 303 5.34 -33.75 -16.49
CA GLN A 303 5.28 -34.84 -17.43
C GLN A 303 4.04 -35.64 -17.05
N GLY A 304 3.07 -35.69 -17.97
CA GLY A 304 1.92 -36.55 -17.83
C GLY A 304 2.40 -37.99 -17.75
N GLU A 305 2.13 -38.65 -16.62
CA GLU A 305 2.14 -40.11 -16.56
C GLU A 305 0.96 -40.62 -17.38
N ALA A 306 1.29 -41.30 -18.47
CA ALA A 306 0.37 -42.17 -19.17
C ALA A 306 0.19 -43.45 -18.33
N ALA A 307 -1.05 -43.69 -17.92
CA ALA A 307 -1.61 -45.02 -17.68
C ALA A 307 -3.11 -44.97 -18.02
#